data_AF-M2X2M4-F1
#
_entry.id   AF-M2X2M4-F1
#
_cell.length_a   1.000
_cell.length_b   1.000
_cell.length_c   1.000
_cell.angle_alpha   90.00
_cell.angle_beta   90.00
_cell.angle_gamma   90.00
#
_symmetry.space_group_name_H-M   'P 1'
#
loop_
_entity.id
_entity.type
_entity.pdbx_description
1 polymer ?
#
loop_
_entity_poly.entity_id
_entity_poly.type
_entity_poly.pdbx_seq_one_letter_code
_entity_poly.pdbx_strand_id
1 'polypeptide(L)'
;MTDNNDEVALFSSDNEDFQHFLETYVELLEKYEQRCLDLLEESNQAANEFVNEAKQSPIWKMLQDILQEQQSNSDSSLQVDMQQFSERLKSTLMEQWNVRGMPRIRRENLSKEKVMRLKEWFDTHIQHPYPTESEKQQLCQETGMQMQQITNWFINQRKRGWRKTDVNKEGWQRGETNK
;
A
#
# COMPACT_ATOMS: atom_id res chain seq x y z
N MET A 1 -41.83 56.29 -11.05
CA MET A 1 -42.35 55.44 -9.96
C MET A 1 -43.29 54.42 -10.59
N THR A 2 -42.69 53.50 -11.33
CA THR A 2 -43.18 52.26 -11.98
C THR A 2 -41.82 51.60 -12.30
N ASP A 3 -41.45 50.39 -11.89
CA ASP A 3 -42.14 49.12 -11.93
C ASP A 3 -41.49 48.22 -10.87
N ASN A 4 -42.29 47.70 -9.94
CA ASN A 4 -41.90 46.60 -9.05
C ASN A 4 -42.97 45.48 -9.06
N ASN A 5 -43.95 45.56 -9.96
CA ASN A 5 -45.06 44.61 -10.04
C ASN A 5 -44.79 43.45 -11.02
N ASP A 6 -43.81 43.58 -11.92
CA ASP A 6 -43.54 42.56 -12.94
C ASP A 6 -42.68 41.39 -12.41
N GLU A 7 -41.80 41.62 -11.42
CA GLU A 7 -41.03 40.53 -10.80
C GLU A 7 -41.89 39.60 -9.94
N VAL A 8 -42.95 40.13 -9.31
CA VAL A 8 -43.83 39.34 -8.43
C VAL A 8 -44.75 38.42 -9.25
N ALA A 9 -45.02 38.76 -10.53
CA ALA A 9 -45.83 37.95 -11.43
C ALA A 9 -45.08 36.72 -11.98
N LEU A 10 -43.75 36.74 -12.01
CA LEU A 10 -42.94 35.63 -12.52
C LEU A 10 -42.96 34.39 -11.60
N PHE A 11 -43.17 34.61 -10.30
CA PHE A 11 -43.25 33.57 -9.28
C PHE A 11 -44.68 33.35 -8.76
N SER A 12 -45.68 33.94 -9.43
CA SER A 12 -47.07 33.78 -9.06
C SER A 12 -47.56 32.34 -9.34
N SER A 13 -48.42 31.81 -8.46
CA SER A 13 -49.03 30.48 -8.62
C SER A 13 -49.87 30.35 -9.89
N ASP A 14 -50.25 31.47 -10.51
CA ASP A 14 -51.06 31.53 -11.72
C ASP A 14 -50.22 31.63 -13.02
N ASN A 15 -48.88 31.62 -12.90
CA ASN A 15 -47.97 31.69 -14.04
C ASN A 15 -47.67 30.27 -14.58
N GLU A 16 -48.35 29.89 -15.65
CA GLU A 16 -48.24 28.56 -16.28
C GLU A 16 -46.80 28.19 -16.69
N ASP A 17 -46.01 29.16 -17.18
CA ASP A 17 -44.62 28.92 -17.59
C ASP A 17 -43.73 28.58 -16.39
N PHE A 18 -43.93 29.26 -15.25
CA PHE A 18 -43.20 28.97 -14.02
C PHE A 18 -43.63 27.63 -13.41
N GLN A 19 -44.93 27.29 -13.45
CA GLN A 19 -45.41 25.98 -13.01
C GLN A 19 -44.82 24.86 -13.89
N HIS A 20 -44.79 25.02 -15.21
CA HIS A 20 -44.19 24.05 -16.11
C HIS A 20 -42.68 23.90 -15.88
N PHE A 21 -41.98 25.01 -15.60
CA PHE A 21 -40.56 24.97 -15.20
C PHE A 21 -40.37 24.19 -13.90
N LEU A 22 -41.19 24.44 -12.87
CA LEU A 22 -41.12 23.73 -11.60
C LEU A 22 -41.43 22.24 -11.76
N GLU A 23 -42.45 21.87 -12.54
CA GLU A 23 -42.76 20.47 -12.87
C GLU A 23 -41.58 19.79 -13.57
N THR A 24 -41.01 20.43 -14.59
CA THR A 24 -39.83 19.91 -15.32
C THR A 24 -38.61 19.79 -14.39
N TYR A 25 -38.41 20.74 -13.48
CA TYR A 25 -37.33 20.71 -12.50
C TYR A 25 -37.53 19.60 -11.47
N VAL A 26 -38.76 19.37 -11.01
CA VAL A 26 -39.12 18.25 -10.12
C VAL A 26 -38.87 16.92 -10.83
N GLU A 27 -39.32 16.74 -12.07
CA GLU A 27 -39.01 15.54 -12.85
C GLU A 27 -37.50 15.33 -13.03
N LEU A 28 -36.74 16.41 -13.22
CA LEU A 28 -35.30 16.35 -13.34
C LEU A 28 -34.66 15.89 -12.02
N LEU A 29 -35.11 16.42 -10.89
CA LEU A 29 -34.65 16.01 -9.56
C LEU A 29 -34.96 14.53 -9.29
N GLU A 30 -36.17 14.07 -9.62
CA GLU A 30 -36.55 12.65 -9.50
C GLU A 30 -35.66 11.75 -10.36
N LYS A 31 -35.34 12.16 -11.60
CA LYS A 31 -34.40 11.43 -12.47
C LYS A 31 -32.99 11.39 -11.88
N TYR A 32 -32.53 12.48 -11.27
CA TYR A 32 -31.22 12.51 -10.59
C TYR A 32 -31.20 11.63 -9.34
N GLU A 33 -32.27 11.65 -8.55
CA GLU A 33 -32.42 10.79 -7.38
C GLU A 33 -32.38 9.32 -7.79
N GLN A 34 -33.19 8.93 -8.79
CA GLN A 34 -33.19 7.57 -9.31
C GLN A 34 -31.81 7.17 -9.83
N ARG A 35 -31.12 8.05 -10.57
CA ARG A 35 -29.78 7.75 -11.08
C ARG A 35 -28.76 7.56 -9.95
N CYS A 36 -28.87 8.31 -8.86
CA CYS A 36 -28.02 8.13 -7.68
C CYS A 36 -28.25 6.75 -7.04
N LEU A 37 -29.51 6.31 -6.94
CA LEU A 37 -29.86 5.00 -6.41
C LEU A 37 -29.31 3.88 -7.29
N ASP A 38 -29.49 3.98 -8.61
CA ASP A 38 -28.99 2.98 -9.56
C ASP A 38 -27.46 2.86 -9.48
N LEU A 39 -26.73 3.98 -9.42
CA LEU A 39 -25.26 3.98 -9.27
C LEU A 39 -24.80 3.32 -7.97
N LEU A 40 -25.54 3.56 -6.88
CA LEU A 40 -25.23 2.96 -5.59
C LEU A 40 -25.48 1.45 -5.60
N GLU A 41 -26.55 1.00 -6.28
CA GLU A 41 -26.86 -0.41 -6.49
C GLU A 41 -25.81 -1.08 -7.39
N GLU A 42 -25.46 -0.49 -8.53
CA GLU A 42 -24.39 -0.95 -9.43
C GLU A 42 -23.06 -1.13 -8.68
N SER A 43 -22.67 -0.13 -7.87
CA SER A 43 -21.44 -0.20 -7.08
C SER A 43 -21.48 -1.31 -6.02
N ASN A 44 -22.61 -1.47 -5.33
CA ASN A 44 -22.78 -2.53 -4.32
C ASN A 44 -22.77 -3.91 -4.96
N GLN A 45 -23.40 -4.06 -6.13
CA GLN A 45 -23.39 -5.30 -6.89
C GLN A 45 -21.97 -5.67 -7.32
N ALA A 46 -21.23 -4.75 -7.91
CA ALA A 46 -19.84 -4.98 -8.31
C ALA A 46 -18.94 -5.38 -7.13
N ALA A 47 -19.12 -4.74 -5.96
CA ALA A 47 -18.40 -5.10 -4.74
C ALA A 47 -18.76 -6.52 -4.25
N ASN A 48 -20.04 -6.88 -4.28
CA ASN A 48 -20.49 -8.22 -3.88
C ASN A 48 -19.98 -9.30 -4.84
N GLU A 49 -20.00 -9.04 -6.14
CA GLU A 49 -19.43 -9.93 -7.16
C GLU A 49 -17.94 -10.17 -6.90
N PHE A 50 -17.16 -9.10 -6.68
CA PHE A 50 -15.74 -9.22 -6.34
C PHE A 50 -15.51 -10.05 -5.07
N VAL A 51 -16.28 -9.82 -4.01
CA VAL A 51 -16.17 -10.59 -2.76
C VAL A 51 -16.53 -12.06 -2.98
N ASN A 52 -17.54 -12.35 -3.79
CA ASN A 52 -17.95 -13.72 -4.09
C ASN A 52 -16.92 -14.45 -4.95
N GLU A 53 -16.35 -13.79 -5.96
CA GLU A 53 -15.23 -14.33 -6.74
C GLU A 53 -14.01 -14.60 -5.86
N ALA A 54 -13.67 -13.66 -4.97
CA ALA A 54 -12.59 -13.84 -4.00
C ALA A 54 -12.86 -15.04 -3.08
N LYS A 55 -14.12 -15.24 -2.63
CA LYS A 55 -14.51 -16.40 -1.81
C LYS A 55 -14.40 -17.74 -2.53
N GLN A 56 -14.56 -17.76 -3.84
CA GLN A 56 -14.40 -18.96 -4.66
C GLN A 56 -12.93 -19.24 -5.01
N SER A 57 -12.02 -18.29 -4.75
CA SER A 57 -10.60 -18.49 -4.97
C SER A 57 -10.05 -19.63 -4.09
N PRO A 58 -9.14 -20.47 -4.63
CA PRO A 58 -8.45 -21.51 -3.86
C PRO A 58 -7.76 -20.97 -2.61
N ILE A 59 -7.30 -19.72 -2.65
CA ILE A 59 -6.65 -19.05 -1.52
C ILE A 59 -7.65 -18.81 -0.39
N TRP A 60 -8.86 -18.36 -0.71
CA TRP A 60 -9.89 -18.13 0.31
C TRP A 60 -10.31 -19.45 0.96
N LYS A 61 -10.51 -20.50 0.16
CA LYS A 61 -10.82 -21.83 0.67
C LYS A 61 -9.74 -22.35 1.63
N MET A 62 -8.47 -22.22 1.25
CA MET A 62 -7.34 -22.59 2.11
C MET A 62 -7.32 -21.78 3.42
N LEU A 63 -7.60 -20.48 3.37
CA LEU A 63 -7.70 -19.66 4.58
C LEU A 63 -8.83 -20.13 5.51
N GLN A 64 -9.98 -20.52 4.95
CA GLN A 64 -11.09 -21.05 5.75
C GLN A 64 -10.75 -22.41 6.39
N ASP A 65 -10.10 -23.31 5.66
CA ASP A 65 -9.69 -24.63 6.17
C ASP A 65 -8.72 -24.46 7.36
N ILE A 66 -7.76 -23.54 7.25
CA ILE A 66 -6.79 -23.24 8.33
C ILE A 66 -7.48 -22.60 9.54
N LEU A 67 -8.45 -21.70 9.33
CA LEU A 67 -9.21 -21.10 10.43
C LEU A 67 -10.10 -22.12 11.14
N GLN A 68 -10.64 -23.12 10.43
CA GLN A 68 -11.41 -24.22 11.01
C GLN A 68 -10.53 -25.19 11.81
N GLU A 69 -9.30 -25.48 11.36
CA GLU A 69 -8.32 -26.26 12.12
C GLU A 69 -7.97 -25.63 13.48
N GLN A 70 -8.13 -24.31 13.64
CA GLN A 70 -7.91 -23.62 14.92
C GLN A 70 -9.07 -23.78 15.91
N GLN A 71 -10.28 -24.14 15.46
CA GLN A 71 -11.45 -24.26 16.34
C GLN A 71 -11.64 -25.67 16.93
N SER A 72 -11.04 -26.70 16.34
CA SER A 72 -11.10 -28.07 16.86
C SER A 72 -10.00 -28.39 17.88
N ASN A 73 -9.00 -27.52 18.04
CA ASN A 73 -7.92 -27.70 19.01
C ASN A 73 -8.15 -26.75 20.20
N SER A 74 -8.96 -27.21 21.16
CA SER A 74 -9.15 -26.58 22.46
C SER A 74 -7.92 -26.81 23.37
N ASP A 75 -6.72 -26.48 22.89
CA ASP A 75 -5.55 -26.41 23.77
C ASP A 75 -4.99 -25.00 23.78
N SER A 76 -5.05 -24.43 24.98
CA SER A 76 -4.79 -23.03 25.28
C SER A 76 -3.28 -22.80 25.29
N SER A 77 -2.70 -22.59 24.12
CA SER A 77 -1.39 -21.96 23.98
C SER A 77 -1.42 -21.04 22.75
N LEU A 78 -2.06 -19.89 22.96
CA LEU A 78 -2.20 -18.81 22.01
C LEU A 78 -0.84 -18.18 21.67
N GLN A 79 -0.21 -18.68 20.61
CA GLN A 79 0.49 -17.88 19.62
C GLN A 79 0.83 -18.79 18.44
N VAL A 80 -0.10 -18.92 17.49
CA VAL A 80 0.32 -19.25 16.14
C VAL A 80 1.19 -18.09 15.69
N ASP A 81 2.48 -18.35 15.59
CA ASP A 81 3.47 -17.39 15.13
C ASP A 81 3.03 -16.84 13.77
N MET A 82 2.72 -15.54 13.75
CA MET A 82 2.30 -14.81 12.55
C MET A 82 3.32 -14.99 11.41
N GLN A 83 4.57 -15.27 11.76
CA GLN A 83 5.65 -15.59 10.85
C GLN A 83 5.47 -16.96 10.18
N GLN A 84 5.05 -17.99 10.92
CA GLN A 84 4.73 -19.30 10.34
C GLN A 84 3.48 -19.24 9.46
N PHE A 85 2.47 -18.46 9.86
CA PHE A 85 1.30 -18.20 9.02
C PHE A 85 1.70 -17.50 7.71
N SER A 86 2.51 -16.44 7.82
CA SER A 86 3.02 -15.70 6.66
C SER A 86 3.82 -16.59 5.71
N GLU A 87 4.69 -17.46 6.23
CA GLU A 87 5.51 -18.34 5.39
C GLU A 87 4.71 -19.48 4.75
N ARG A 88 3.67 -20.01 5.41
CA ARG A 88 2.75 -20.99 4.80
C ARG A 88 1.93 -20.36 3.68
N LEU A 89 1.33 -19.19 3.93
CA LEU A 89 0.58 -18.45 2.93
C LEU A 89 1.47 -18.09 1.74
N LYS A 90 2.67 -17.56 2.00
CA LYS A 90 3.65 -17.21 0.98
C LYS A 90 4.10 -18.44 0.16
N SER A 91 4.33 -19.58 0.80
CA SER A 91 4.75 -20.80 0.08
C SER A 91 3.66 -21.30 -0.87
N THR A 92 2.40 -21.35 -0.42
CA THR A 92 1.30 -21.82 -1.25
C THR A 92 0.90 -20.81 -2.34
N LEU A 93 0.98 -19.51 -2.05
CA LEU A 93 0.83 -18.48 -3.08
C LEU A 93 1.93 -18.62 -4.13
N MET A 94 3.19 -18.83 -3.72
CA MET A 94 4.32 -18.98 -4.66
C MET A 94 4.20 -20.27 -5.49
N GLU A 95 3.62 -21.33 -4.95
CA GLU A 95 3.38 -22.60 -5.65
C GLU A 95 2.21 -22.49 -6.65
N GLN A 96 1.09 -21.89 -6.27
CA GLN A 96 -0.04 -21.67 -7.18
C GLN A 96 0.21 -20.58 -8.23
N TRP A 97 1.10 -19.63 -7.96
CA TRP A 97 1.32 -18.47 -8.82
C TRP A 97 2.52 -18.61 -9.77
N ASN A 98 3.18 -19.76 -9.78
CA ASN A 98 4.20 -20.09 -10.79
C ASN A 98 3.61 -20.31 -12.21
N VAL A 99 2.29 -20.12 -12.41
CA VAL A 99 1.61 -20.34 -13.71
C VAL A 99 1.18 -19.06 -14.44
N ARG A 100 1.06 -17.87 -13.82
CA ARG A 100 0.76 -16.63 -14.57
C ARG A 100 1.44 -15.40 -13.97
N GLY A 101 2.40 -14.86 -14.74
CA GLY A 101 3.26 -13.74 -14.37
C GLY A 101 2.50 -12.50 -13.91
N MET A 102 2.48 -12.28 -12.60
CA MET A 102 2.25 -10.96 -12.04
C MET A 102 3.41 -10.03 -12.46
N PRO A 103 3.15 -8.79 -12.89
CA PRO A 103 4.20 -7.80 -12.98
C PRO A 103 4.79 -7.64 -11.58
N ARG A 104 6.04 -8.07 -11.38
CA ARG A 104 6.78 -7.67 -10.18
C ARG A 104 6.58 -6.17 -10.04
N ILE A 105 6.04 -5.70 -8.91
CA ILE A 105 6.09 -4.28 -8.57
C ILE A 105 7.57 -3.94 -8.60
N ARG A 106 8.00 -3.35 -9.72
CA ARG A 106 9.37 -2.89 -9.90
C ARG A 106 9.45 -1.69 -8.98
N ARG A 107 9.91 -1.91 -7.75
CA ARG A 107 10.42 -0.83 -6.92
C ARG A 107 11.43 -0.12 -7.81
N GLU A 108 11.12 1.10 -8.20
CA GLU A 108 12.03 1.88 -9.04
C GLU A 108 13.37 1.90 -8.34
N ASN A 109 14.40 1.41 -9.04
CA ASN A 109 15.75 1.52 -8.52
C ASN A 109 16.03 3.01 -8.30
N LEU A 110 16.67 3.34 -7.18
CA LEU A 110 17.11 4.71 -6.91
C LEU A 110 17.83 5.26 -8.15
N SER A 111 17.52 6.49 -8.55
CA SER A 111 18.13 7.10 -9.73
C SER A 111 19.66 7.08 -9.59
N LYS A 112 20.36 6.93 -10.73
CA LYS A 112 21.83 6.84 -10.75
C LYS A 112 22.49 8.01 -10.03
N GLU A 113 21.93 9.20 -10.17
CA GLU A 113 22.38 10.44 -9.53
C GLU A 113 22.29 10.36 -8.00
N LYS A 114 21.14 9.92 -7.47
CA LYS A 114 20.95 9.72 -6.01
C LYS A 114 21.94 8.69 -5.47
N VAL A 115 22.11 7.57 -6.18
CA VAL A 115 23.05 6.51 -5.78
C VAL A 115 24.50 7.00 -5.83
N MET A 116 24.87 7.80 -6.84
CA MET A 116 26.21 8.35 -7.00
C MET A 116 26.58 9.23 -5.82
N ARG A 117 25.68 10.12 -5.39
CA ARG A 117 25.90 11.00 -4.24
C ARG A 117 26.10 10.22 -2.94
N LEU A 118 25.27 9.20 -2.68
CA LEU A 118 25.41 8.34 -1.50
C LEU A 118 26.70 7.52 -1.54
N LYS A 119 27.10 7.07 -2.73
CA LYS A 119 28.35 6.33 -2.93
C LYS A 119 29.58 7.20 -2.71
N GLU A 120 29.57 8.45 -3.20
CA GLU A 120 30.64 9.40 -2.96
C GLU A 120 30.88 9.60 -1.46
N TRP A 121 29.82 9.88 -0.69
CA TRP A 121 29.94 9.98 0.77
C TRP A 121 30.43 8.67 1.40
N PHE A 122 29.96 7.52 0.92
CA PHE A 122 30.38 6.21 1.45
C PHE A 122 31.86 5.94 1.21
N ASP A 123 32.36 6.28 0.02
CA ASP A 123 33.74 6.06 -0.38
C ASP A 123 34.70 6.99 0.39
N THR A 124 34.30 8.25 0.66
CA THR A 124 35.09 9.15 1.52
C THR A 124 35.12 8.68 2.99
N HIS A 125 34.09 7.96 3.44
CA HIS A 125 33.96 7.44 4.80
C HIS A 125 34.15 5.92 4.89
N ILE A 126 34.91 5.32 3.96
CA ILE A 126 35.02 3.85 3.86
C ILE A 126 35.56 3.18 5.14
N GLN A 127 36.35 3.89 5.94
CA GLN A 127 36.86 3.40 7.22
C GLN A 127 35.76 3.31 8.29
N HIS A 128 34.83 4.26 8.30
CA HIS A 128 33.71 4.32 9.24
C HIS A 128 32.43 4.84 8.55
N PRO A 129 31.75 4.00 7.75
CA PRO A 129 30.61 4.40 6.92
C PRO A 129 29.30 4.44 7.71
N TYR A 130 29.30 5.24 8.78
CA TYR A 130 28.15 5.49 9.66
C TYR A 130 27.89 6.99 9.68
N PRO A 131 27.00 7.50 8.80
CA PRO A 131 26.66 8.92 8.79
C PRO A 131 25.94 9.28 10.09
N THR A 132 26.33 10.41 10.66
CA THR A 132 25.64 11.08 11.76
C THR A 132 24.26 11.56 11.31
N GLU A 133 23.40 11.93 12.26
CA GLU A 133 22.05 12.38 11.94
C GLU A 133 22.06 13.66 11.08
N SER A 134 22.99 14.57 11.33
CA SER A 134 23.18 15.78 10.52
C SER A 134 23.62 15.45 9.09
N GLU A 135 24.56 14.53 8.91
CA GLU A 135 25.00 14.10 7.56
C GLU A 135 23.89 13.40 6.79
N LYS A 136 23.06 12.59 7.47
CA LYS A 136 21.88 12.00 6.81
C LYS A 136 20.88 13.08 6.38
N GLN A 137 20.66 14.12 7.20
CA GLN A 137 19.79 15.24 6.83
C GLN A 137 20.32 15.99 5.62
N GLN A 138 21.62 16.25 5.57
CA GLN A 138 22.27 16.85 4.39
C GLN A 138 22.08 15.98 3.14
N LEU A 139 22.31 14.66 3.24
CA LEU A 139 22.09 13.73 2.14
C LEU A 139 20.61 13.67 1.71
N CYS A 140 19.66 13.81 2.63
CA CYS A 140 18.24 13.92 2.31
C CYS A 140 17.96 15.18 1.47
N GLN A 141 18.53 16.33 1.86
CA GLN A 141 18.37 17.59 1.14
C GLN A 141 18.97 17.52 -0.26
N GLU A 142 20.16 16.95 -0.39
CA GLU A 142 20.89 16.88 -1.68
C GLU A 142 20.28 15.85 -2.64
N THR A 143 19.74 14.73 -2.14
CA THR A 143 19.20 13.64 -2.98
C THR A 143 17.67 13.68 -3.11
N GLY A 144 16.99 14.52 -2.34
CA GLY A 144 15.53 14.53 -2.20
C GLY A 144 14.97 13.19 -1.72
N MET A 145 15.76 12.38 -1.02
CA MET A 145 15.35 11.09 -0.46
C MET A 145 14.84 11.26 0.96
N GLN A 146 13.94 10.38 1.37
CA GLN A 146 13.49 10.32 2.76
C GLN A 146 14.58 9.74 3.66
N MET A 147 14.61 10.19 4.91
CA MET A 147 15.56 9.76 5.94
C MET A 147 15.66 8.23 6.08
N GLN A 148 14.51 7.54 6.03
CA GLN A 148 14.48 6.08 6.09
C GLN A 148 15.15 5.42 4.88
N GLN A 149 15.00 5.99 3.68
CA GLN A 149 15.63 5.47 2.47
C GLN A 149 17.16 5.60 2.53
N ILE A 150 17.65 6.75 3.01
CA ILE A 150 19.08 6.99 3.27
C ILE A 150 19.61 5.96 4.28
N THR A 151 18.93 5.83 5.42
CA THR A 151 19.33 4.90 6.49
C THR A 151 19.41 3.46 5.99
N ASN A 152 18.38 3.01 5.26
CA ASN A 152 18.32 1.66 4.70
C ASN A 152 19.38 1.44 3.61
N TRP A 153 19.68 2.46 2.81
CA TRP A 153 20.74 2.39 1.80
C TRP A 153 22.10 2.14 2.46
N PHE A 154 22.46 2.91 3.49
CA PHE A 154 23.74 2.74 4.20
C PHE A 154 23.85 1.39 4.92
N ILE A 155 22.76 0.90 5.52
CA ILE A 155 22.73 -0.44 6.11
C ILE A 155 23.01 -1.51 5.05
N ASN A 156 22.33 -1.43 3.91
CA ASN A 156 22.49 -2.40 2.82
C ASN A 156 23.86 -2.29 2.15
N GLN A 157 24.38 -1.08 1.97
CA GLN A 157 25.68 -0.84 1.35
C GLN A 157 26.82 -1.42 2.20
N ARG A 158 26.77 -1.23 3.53
CA ARG A 158 27.71 -1.87 4.45
C ARG A 158 27.66 -3.39 4.36
N LYS A 159 26.46 -3.97 4.38
CA LYS A 159 26.28 -5.44 4.27
C LYS A 159 26.84 -6.01 2.97
N ARG A 160 26.76 -5.27 1.85
CA ARG A 160 27.17 -5.74 0.53
C ARG A 160 28.66 -5.58 0.24
N GLY A 161 29.28 -4.51 0.72
CA GLY A 161 30.61 -4.11 0.24
C GLY A 161 31.63 -3.70 1.30
N TRP A 162 31.21 -3.54 2.56
CA TRP A 162 32.13 -3.07 3.59
C TRP A 162 32.90 -4.23 4.23
N ARG A 163 34.12 -4.46 3.76
CA ARG A 163 35.09 -5.30 4.46
C ARG A 163 35.88 -4.37 5.38
N LYS A 164 35.74 -4.55 6.70
CA LYS A 164 36.71 -3.98 7.65
C LYS A 164 38.07 -4.53 7.22
N THR A 165 38.98 -3.66 6.81
CA THR A 165 40.36 -4.03 6.48
C THR A 165 40.89 -4.98 7.55
N ASP A 166 41.38 -6.16 7.13
CA ASP A 166 41.86 -7.22 8.01
C ASP A 166 43.14 -6.78 8.75
N VAL A 167 42.96 -6.02 9.82
CA VAL A 167 43.95 -5.81 10.88
C VAL A 167 43.34 -6.43 12.13
N ASN A 168 43.89 -7.57 12.56
CA ASN A 168 43.45 -8.45 13.67
C ASN A 168 42.27 -9.41 13.40
N LYS A 169 42.53 -10.50 12.68
CA LYS A 169 41.83 -11.79 12.86
C LYS A 169 42.81 -12.92 13.15
N GLU A 170 43.65 -12.76 14.16
CA GLU A 170 44.13 -13.92 14.93
C GLU A 170 43.32 -13.94 16.23
N GLY A 171 42.39 -14.90 16.38
CA GLY A 171 41.61 -14.98 17.63
C GLY A 171 40.27 -15.69 17.62
N TRP A 172 39.83 -16.32 16.53
CA TRP A 172 38.66 -17.20 16.56
C TRP A 172 38.97 -18.55 15.89
N GLN A 173 39.85 -19.33 16.51
CA GLN A 173 39.84 -20.78 16.32
C GLN A 173 38.64 -21.34 17.09
N ARG A 174 37.60 -21.75 16.37
CA ARG A 174 36.51 -22.54 16.96
C ARG A 174 37.07 -23.92 17.30
N GLY A 175 37.12 -24.22 18.59
CA GLY A 175 37.43 -25.55 19.10
C GLY A 175 36.38 -26.55 18.63
N GLU A 176 36.86 -27.58 17.95
CA GLU A 176 36.19 -28.87 17.84
C GLU A 176 36.15 -29.49 19.24
N THR A 177 34.96 -29.76 19.78
CA THR A 177 34.81 -30.76 20.85
C THR A 177 33.87 -31.83 20.37
N ASN A 178 34.50 -32.91 19.95
CA ASN A 178 33.96 -34.23 19.74
C ASN A 178 33.67 -34.88 21.10
N LYS A 179 32.41 -35.25 21.37
CA LYS A 179 32.01 -36.44 22.16
C LYS A 179 30.49 -36.59 22.20
#